data_AF-A0A497CRD6-F1
#
_entry.id   AF-A0A497CRD6-F1
#
_cell.length_a   1.000
_cell.length_b   1.000
_cell.length_c   1.000
_cell.angle_alpha   90.00
_cell.angle_beta   90.00
_cell.angle_gamma   90.00
#
_symmetry.space_group_name_H-M   'P 1'
#
loop_
_entity.id
_entity.type
_entity.pdbx_description
1 polymer ?
#
loop_
_entity_poly.entity_id
_entity_poly.type
_entity_poly.pdbx_seq_one_letter_code
_entity_poly.pdbx_strand_id
1 'polypeptide(L)'
;MLYGTLQNGKIERFISYPGQSERSRRQGRVKDKKKKKVTDTTLIQLKEEVKAVIIKTLNINKINPESIDTSAPLFAPDNPFGLDSVDAIDIIMTVQKHFDVRIADQNLARDVLESIDTLAEFIHREKSK
;
A
#
# COMPACT_ATOMS: atom_id res chain seq x y z
N MET A 1 0.50 10.06 56.49
CA MET A 1 1.78 9.31 56.54
C MET A 1 2.30 9.20 55.11
N LEU A 2 3.42 9.85 54.79
CA LEU A 2 4.02 9.90 53.44
C LEU A 2 5.21 8.91 53.40
N TYR A 3 5.19 7.95 52.48
CA TYR A 3 6.35 7.12 52.15
C TYR A 3 6.93 7.63 50.83
N GLY A 4 8.20 8.03 50.81
CA GLY A 4 8.90 8.50 49.60
C GLY A 4 10.23 7.74 49.42
N THR A 5 10.58 7.42 48.18
CA THR A 5 11.87 6.81 47.81
C THR A 5 12.83 7.89 47.29
N LEU A 6 14.11 7.82 47.71
CA LEU A 6 15.18 8.78 47.41
C LEU A 6 15.97 8.38 46.15
N GLN A 7 16.06 9.27 45.17
CA GLN A 7 17.08 9.24 44.12
C GLN A 7 17.68 10.66 44.03
N ASN A 8 18.99 10.78 44.32
CA ASN A 8 19.82 11.98 44.12
C ASN A 8 19.48 13.25 44.94
N GLY A 9 19.14 13.10 46.24
CA GLY A 9 19.21 14.19 47.23
C GLY A 9 18.19 15.33 47.10
N LYS A 10 17.21 15.21 46.19
CA LYS A 10 16.12 16.17 46.00
C LYS A 10 14.77 15.45 46.12
N ILE A 11 13.96 15.86 47.09
CA ILE A 11 12.65 15.28 47.41
C ILE A 11 11.54 15.96 46.59
N GLU A 12 10.93 15.22 45.65
CA GLU A 12 9.70 15.65 44.97
C GLU A 12 8.46 15.25 45.79
N ARG A 13 7.65 16.24 46.16
CA ARG A 13 6.41 16.07 46.93
C ARG A 13 5.24 15.75 45.99
N PHE A 14 4.76 14.51 46.00
CA PHE A 14 3.48 14.15 45.39
C PHE A 14 2.39 14.10 46.47
N ILE A 15 1.42 15.01 46.38
CA ILE A 15 0.23 15.02 47.24
C ILE A 15 -0.85 14.11 46.64
N SER A 16 -1.24 13.08 47.38
CA SER A 16 -2.34 12.17 47.02
C SER A 16 -3.65 12.76 47.54
N TYR A 17 -4.57 13.12 46.64
CA TYR A 17 -5.94 13.50 46.98
C TYR A 17 -6.90 12.35 46.69
N PRO A 18 -7.64 11.83 47.70
CA PRO A 18 -8.70 10.86 47.49
C PRO A 18 -10.01 11.57 47.08
N GLY A 19 -10.65 11.04 46.04
CA GLY A 19 -12.08 11.20 45.79
C GLY A 19 -12.48 12.34 44.85
N GLN A 20 -12.83 11.99 43.61
CA GLN A 20 -14.09 12.43 43.00
C GLN A 20 -14.63 11.31 42.11
N SER A 21 -15.72 10.73 42.56
CA SER A 21 -16.66 9.95 41.77
C SER A 21 -17.51 10.91 40.94
N GLU A 22 -17.70 10.67 39.64
CA GLU A 22 -19.04 10.57 39.07
C GLU A 22 -19.03 10.10 37.60
N ARG A 23 -19.56 8.89 37.46
CA ARG A 23 -20.63 8.48 36.55
C ARG A 23 -20.52 8.81 35.05
N SER A 24 -20.62 7.69 34.33
CA SER A 24 -21.57 7.47 33.24
C SER A 24 -21.21 8.04 31.87
N ARG A 25 -20.80 7.14 30.98
CA ARG A 25 -21.68 6.58 29.92
C ARG A 25 -20.84 5.83 28.88
N ARG A 26 -21.35 4.65 28.47
CA ARG A 26 -21.37 4.14 27.08
C ARG A 26 -19.98 3.95 26.45
N GLN A 27 -19.52 2.77 26.07
CA GLN A 27 -20.03 1.78 25.13
C GLN A 27 -18.85 0.80 25.02
N GLY A 28 -19.01 -0.51 25.08
CA GLY A 28 -19.60 -1.25 23.99
C GLY A 28 -18.49 -1.86 23.12
N ARG A 29 -18.56 -3.20 23.00
CA ARG A 29 -18.23 -3.96 21.80
C ARG A 29 -16.77 -4.37 21.59
N VAL A 30 -16.53 -5.65 21.91
CA VAL A 30 -15.71 -6.61 21.17
C VAL A 30 -15.63 -6.22 19.69
N LYS A 31 -14.42 -5.98 19.16
CA LYS A 31 -14.16 -5.99 17.71
C LYS A 31 -12.76 -6.55 17.44
N ASP A 32 -12.74 -7.85 17.18
CA ASP A 32 -12.00 -8.48 16.08
C ASP A 32 -10.67 -7.83 15.66
N LYS A 33 -9.56 -8.29 16.25
CA LYS A 33 -8.21 -8.14 15.64
C LYS A 33 -8.00 -9.10 14.45
N LYS A 34 -9.03 -9.30 13.62
CA LYS A 34 -9.07 -10.32 12.57
C LYS A 34 -9.66 -9.77 11.27
N LYS A 35 -9.20 -8.58 10.83
CA LYS A 35 -9.66 -8.00 9.55
C LYS A 35 -8.67 -7.11 8.79
N LYS A 36 -7.39 -7.03 9.21
CA LYS A 36 -6.40 -6.13 8.58
C LYS A 36 -5.13 -6.83 8.06
N LYS A 37 -5.13 -8.16 7.92
CA LYS A 37 -3.94 -8.92 7.48
C LYS A 37 -4.09 -9.64 6.13
N VAL A 38 -5.28 -9.59 5.52
CA VAL A 38 -5.58 -10.39 4.33
C VAL A 38 -5.51 -9.56 3.05
N THR A 39 -5.87 -8.28 3.10
CA THR A 39 -5.86 -7.37 1.93
C THR A 39 -4.45 -6.94 1.51
N ASP A 40 -3.51 -6.85 2.45
CA ASP A 40 -2.13 -6.41 2.18
C ASP A 40 -1.36 -7.44 1.34
N THR A 41 -1.56 -8.73 1.62
CA THR A 41 -0.90 -9.83 0.90
C THR A 41 -1.37 -9.94 -0.55
N THR A 42 -2.65 -9.69 -0.82
CA THR A 42 -3.20 -9.77 -2.19
C THR A 42 -2.63 -8.69 -3.09
N LEU A 43 -2.45 -7.46 -2.57
CA LEU A 43 -1.83 -6.37 -3.31
C LEU A 43 -0.35 -6.62 -3.59
N ILE A 44 0.39 -7.16 -2.63
CA ILE A 44 1.81 -7.52 -2.82
C ILE A 44 1.95 -8.56 -3.94
N GLN A 45 1.14 -9.61 -3.91
CA GLN A 45 1.12 -10.64 -4.97
C GLN A 45 0.76 -10.04 -6.34
N LEU A 46 -0.20 -9.13 -6.37
CA LEU A 46 -0.63 -8.49 -7.60
C LEU A 46 0.48 -7.61 -8.20
N LYS A 47 1.23 -6.89 -7.36
CA LYS A 47 2.40 -6.11 -7.80
C LYS A 47 3.48 -7.00 -8.41
N GLU A 48 3.75 -8.16 -7.83
CA GLU A 48 4.68 -9.14 -8.39
C GLU A 48 4.20 -9.70 -9.73
N GLU A 49 2.90 -9.99 -9.84
CA GLU A 49 2.29 -10.49 -11.07
C GLU A 49 2.34 -9.43 -12.18
N VAL A 50 2.01 -8.17 -11.86
CA VAL A 50 2.12 -7.04 -12.78
C VAL A 50 3.56 -6.84 -13.25
N LYS A 51 4.56 -6.93 -12.35
CA LYS A 51 5.98 -6.88 -12.74
C LYS A 51 6.33 -7.98 -13.75
N ALA A 52 5.91 -9.21 -13.47
CA ALA A 52 6.17 -10.34 -14.36
C ALA A 52 5.52 -10.13 -15.74
N VAL A 53 4.29 -9.60 -15.77
CA VAL A 53 3.60 -9.24 -17.01
C VAL A 53 4.37 -8.16 -17.78
N ILE A 54 4.77 -7.07 -17.12
CA ILE A 54 5.53 -5.98 -17.76
C ILE A 54 6.85 -6.50 -18.35
N ILE A 55 7.64 -7.25 -17.59
CA ILE A 55 8.91 -7.81 -18.08
C ILE A 55 8.69 -8.71 -19.30
N LYS A 56 7.63 -9.52 -19.26
CA LYS A 56 7.26 -10.43 -20.35
C LYS A 56 6.78 -9.65 -21.59
N THR A 57 5.97 -8.62 -21.41
CA THR A 57 5.48 -7.76 -22.50
C THR A 57 6.65 -7.03 -23.17
N LEU A 58 7.58 -6.49 -22.39
CA LEU A 58 8.73 -5.75 -22.89
C LEU A 58 9.90 -6.66 -23.33
N ASN A 59 9.79 -7.96 -23.09
CA ASN A 59 10.82 -8.96 -23.36
C ASN A 59 12.20 -8.58 -22.77
N ILE A 60 12.21 -7.92 -21.61
CA ILE A 60 13.44 -7.42 -20.98
C ILE A 60 14.10 -8.54 -20.17
N ASN A 61 14.95 -9.32 -20.84
CA ASN A 61 15.68 -10.43 -20.22
C ASN A 61 16.86 -10.00 -19.32
N LYS A 62 17.11 -8.69 -19.18
CA LYS A 62 18.29 -8.14 -18.49
C LYS A 62 17.97 -7.47 -17.15
N ILE A 63 16.70 -7.36 -16.76
CA ILE A 63 16.29 -6.66 -15.54
C ILE A 63 15.55 -7.63 -14.61
N ASN A 64 15.92 -7.62 -13.33
CA ASN A 64 15.29 -8.46 -12.32
C ASN A 64 14.00 -7.77 -11.82
N PRO A 65 12.85 -8.47 -11.72
CA PRO A 65 11.57 -7.89 -11.26
C PRO A 65 11.67 -7.27 -9.87
N GLU A 66 12.49 -7.83 -9.00
CA GLU A 66 12.71 -7.31 -7.65
C GLU A 66 13.43 -5.96 -7.64
N SER A 67 14.25 -5.68 -8.66
CA SER A 67 14.97 -4.41 -8.80
C SER A 67 14.09 -3.29 -9.36
N ILE A 68 12.87 -3.62 -9.80
CA ILE A 68 11.91 -2.65 -10.33
C ILE A 68 11.20 -2.00 -9.16
N ASP A 69 11.36 -0.68 -9.04
CA ASP A 69 10.59 0.11 -8.08
C ASP A 69 9.14 0.20 -8.55
N THR A 70 8.19 -0.15 -7.66
CA THR A 70 6.76 -0.13 -8.00
C THR A 70 6.14 1.25 -7.91
N SER A 71 6.76 2.16 -7.15
CA SER A 71 6.33 3.53 -6.92
C SER A 71 6.93 4.49 -7.93
N ALA A 72 8.03 4.09 -8.60
CA ALA A 72 8.65 4.91 -9.63
C ALA A 72 7.77 5.02 -10.89
N PRO A 73 7.83 6.17 -11.59
CA PRO A 73 7.12 6.35 -12.84
C PRO A 73 7.64 5.40 -13.92
N LEU A 74 6.76 4.61 -14.55
CA LEU A 74 7.15 3.68 -15.62
C LEU A 74 7.60 4.42 -16.89
N PHE A 75 6.94 5.53 -17.22
CA PHE A 75 7.16 6.31 -18.45
C PHE A 75 7.94 7.61 -18.21
N ALA A 76 8.99 7.55 -17.39
CA ALA A 76 9.91 8.69 -17.22
C ALA A 76 10.84 8.86 -18.44
N PRO A 77 11.29 10.08 -18.77
CA PRO A 77 12.23 10.33 -19.86
C PRO A 77 13.55 9.55 -19.73
N ASP A 78 14.03 9.36 -18.50
CA ASP A 78 15.23 8.61 -18.15
C ASP A 78 14.88 7.27 -17.47
N ASN A 79 13.81 6.61 -17.90
CA ASN A 79 13.45 5.32 -17.31
C ASN A 79 14.46 4.22 -17.72
N PRO A 80 14.88 3.34 -16.79
CA PRO A 80 15.82 2.27 -17.08
C PRO A 80 15.23 1.13 -17.93
N PHE A 81 13.92 1.16 -18.18
CA PHE A 81 13.19 0.14 -18.92
C PHE A 81 13.17 0.39 -20.43
N GLY A 82 13.57 1.60 -20.88
CA GLY A 82 13.45 2.01 -22.27
C GLY A 82 12.01 2.05 -22.75
N LEU A 83 11.06 2.30 -21.84
CA LEU A 83 9.64 2.27 -22.12
C LEU A 83 9.22 3.44 -23.01
N ASP A 84 8.62 3.13 -24.14
CA ASP A 84 8.06 4.11 -25.08
C ASP A 84 6.54 4.23 -24.98
N SER A 85 5.99 5.26 -25.62
CA SER A 85 4.54 5.52 -25.65
C SER A 85 3.73 4.38 -26.28
N VAL A 86 4.36 3.56 -27.11
CA VAL A 86 3.75 2.39 -27.75
C VAL A 86 3.64 1.22 -26.78
N ASP A 87 4.68 1.00 -25.96
CA ASP A 87 4.73 -0.08 -24.98
C ASP A 87 3.64 0.05 -23.92
N ALA A 88 3.30 1.29 -23.54
CA ALA A 88 2.16 1.60 -22.67
C ALA A 88 0.87 0.89 -23.14
N ILE A 89 0.60 0.97 -24.44
CA ILE A 89 -0.63 0.42 -25.03
C ILE A 89 -0.60 -1.11 -24.95
N ASP A 90 0.55 -1.73 -25.22
CA ASP A 90 0.70 -3.18 -25.16
C ASP A 90 0.56 -3.72 -23.73
N ILE A 91 1.13 -3.01 -22.75
CA ILE A 91 0.97 -3.32 -21.32
C ILE A 91 -0.51 -3.23 -20.93
N ILE A 92 -1.21 -2.16 -21.31
CA ILE A 92 -2.65 -2.01 -21.03
C ILE A 92 -3.45 -3.15 -21.65
N MET A 93 -3.22 -3.47 -22.93
CA MET A 93 -3.95 -4.55 -23.60
C MET A 93 -3.65 -5.90 -22.96
N THR A 94 -2.41 -6.15 -22.57
CA THR A 94 -2.00 -7.39 -21.90
C THR A 94 -2.63 -7.48 -20.52
N VAL A 95 -2.59 -6.42 -19.71
CA VAL A 95 -3.20 -6.37 -18.38
C VAL A 95 -4.70 -6.58 -18.44
N GLN A 96 -5.40 -5.89 -19.34
CA GLN A 96 -6.85 -6.05 -19.52
C GLN A 96 -7.21 -7.50 -19.85
N LYS A 97 -6.45 -8.15 -20.75
CA LYS A 97 -6.66 -9.57 -21.10
C LYS A 97 -6.25 -10.54 -19.98
N HIS A 98 -5.19 -10.25 -19.24
CA HIS A 98 -4.66 -11.16 -18.21
C HIS A 98 -5.49 -11.14 -16.94
N PHE A 99 -5.95 -9.95 -16.54
CA PHE A 99 -6.70 -9.75 -15.31
C PHE A 99 -8.22 -9.64 -15.51
N ASP A 100 -8.69 -9.71 -16.77
CA ASP A 100 -10.09 -9.53 -17.16
C ASP A 100 -10.68 -8.18 -16.68
N VAL A 101 -9.87 -7.12 -16.75
CA VAL A 101 -10.24 -5.75 -16.34
C VAL A 101 -10.47 -4.87 -17.57
N ARG A 102 -11.27 -3.80 -17.42
CA ARG A 102 -11.58 -2.88 -18.52
C ARG A 102 -11.15 -1.47 -18.20
N ILE A 103 -10.26 -0.92 -19.02
CA ILE A 103 -9.81 0.46 -18.96
C ILE A 103 -10.49 1.21 -20.11
N ALA A 104 -11.58 1.91 -19.79
CA ALA A 104 -12.42 2.56 -20.81
C ALA A 104 -11.86 3.92 -21.27
N ASP A 105 -11.12 4.62 -20.42
CA ASP A 105 -10.65 5.98 -20.66
C ASP A 105 -9.13 6.03 -20.89
N GLN A 106 -8.71 6.81 -21.89
CA GLN A 106 -7.28 7.05 -22.15
C GLN A 106 -6.60 7.83 -21.01
N ASN A 107 -7.33 8.74 -20.36
CA ASN A 107 -6.81 9.45 -19.19
C ASN A 107 -6.59 8.47 -18.03
N LEU A 108 -7.58 7.60 -17.77
CA LEU A 108 -7.46 6.56 -16.75
C LEU A 108 -6.30 5.62 -17.06
N ALA A 109 -6.17 5.17 -18.31
CA ALA A 109 -5.06 4.36 -18.78
C ALA A 109 -3.70 4.98 -18.45
N ARG A 110 -3.57 6.29 -18.65
CA ARG A 110 -2.33 7.03 -18.36
C ARG A 110 -2.08 7.15 -16.84
N ASP A 111 -3.12 7.39 -16.05
CA ASP A 111 -3.03 7.40 -14.58
C ASP A 111 -2.66 6.01 -14.03
N VAL A 112 -3.30 4.94 -14.50
CA VAL A 112 -3.00 3.59 -13.99
C VAL A 112 -1.63 3.10 -14.41
N LEU A 113 -1.15 3.52 -15.57
CA LEU A 113 0.21 3.25 -16.04
C LEU A 113 1.28 4.18 -15.47
N GLU A 114 0.93 5.13 -14.60
CA GLU A 114 1.92 6.00 -13.98
C GLU A 114 2.99 5.17 -13.26
N SER A 115 2.56 4.20 -12.44
CA SER A 115 3.41 3.33 -11.65
C SER A 115 2.86 1.90 -11.58
N ILE A 116 3.65 0.95 -11.10
CA ILE A 116 3.15 -0.42 -10.87
C ILE A 116 2.15 -0.44 -9.71
N ASP A 117 2.31 0.46 -8.74
CA ASP A 117 1.40 0.61 -7.61
C ASP A 117 -0.01 0.96 -8.09
N THR A 118 -0.14 2.03 -8.88
CA THR A 118 -1.42 2.50 -9.44
C THR A 118 -2.09 1.43 -10.30
N LEU A 119 -1.30 0.68 -11.07
CA LEU A 119 -1.79 -0.40 -11.90
C LEU A 119 -2.32 -1.57 -11.06
N ALA A 120 -1.57 -2.00 -10.05
CA ALA A 120 -1.99 -3.06 -9.14
C ALA A 120 -3.23 -2.65 -8.33
N GLU A 121 -3.26 -1.43 -7.80
CA GLU A 121 -4.42 -0.89 -7.08
C GLU A 121 -5.68 -0.87 -7.96
N PHE A 122 -5.54 -0.45 -9.22
CA PHE A 122 -6.65 -0.46 -10.16
C PHE A 122 -7.19 -1.86 -10.43
N ILE A 123 -6.31 -2.82 -10.72
CA ILE A 123 -6.71 -4.22 -10.94
C ILE A 123 -7.38 -4.79 -9.69
N HIS A 124 -6.82 -4.52 -8.50
CA HIS A 124 -7.39 -4.98 -7.24
C HIS A 124 -8.80 -4.43 -7.02
N ARG A 125 -9.00 -3.14 -7.33
CA ARG A 125 -10.30 -2.48 -7.25
C ARG A 125 -11.31 -3.06 -8.23
N GLU A 126 -10.92 -3.33 -9.47
CA GLU A 126 -11.79 -3.94 -10.48
C GLU A 126 -12.15 -5.39 -10.14
N LYS A 127 -11.20 -6.18 -9.63
CA LYS A 127 -11.45 -7.57 -9.21
C LYS A 127 -12.25 -7.70 -7.91
N SER A 128 -12.31 -6.66 -7.08
CA SER A 128 -13.07 -6.64 -5.82
C SER A 128 -14.50 -6.11 -5.99
N LYS A 129 -14.89 -5.68 -7.20
CA LYS A 129 -16.27 -5.32 -7.53
C LYS A 129 -17.11 -6.56 -7.79
#